data_AF-A0A835VT74-F1
#
_entry.id   AF-A0A835VT74-F1
#
_cell.length_a   1.000
_cell.length_b   1.000
_cell.length_c   1.000
_cell.angle_alpha   90.00
_cell.angle_beta   90.00
_cell.angle_gamma   90.00
#
_symmetry.space_group_name_H-M   'P 1'
#
loop_
_entity.id
_entity.type
_entity.pdbx_description
1 polymer ?
#
loop_
_entity_poly.entity_id
_entity_poly.type
_entity_poly.pdbx_seq_one_letter_code
_entity_poly.pdbx_strand_id
1 'polypeptide(L)'
;MEEGEKLQKELDDIGAEIARVSAQAESAKDAEDKRYFREKELMLRKERLMLLEARAAAAGLGVGSAAGAAAGPGPGSTAADVHPIASSMVAALLRMPAVPGPGELLSLGPNVVFQFQPDFSALYVRECYPRLFDALVCDEKPTKYIVTGTPGVGKSWFVTYLILRLLKRSSPPPFIVWEHFMHRGKAWCYVHETGQVVVGQLSSFEQLLYNPATWYIVDGAPPLFNILARTVLLTSPKRETFKMGAGCASLGRGRCSAGRCGWTLEVVSQSSIRTVSSFTE
;
A
#
# COMPACT_ATOMS: atom_id res chain seq x y z
N MET A 1 8.65 -31.96 -1.97
CA MET A 1 10.04 -31.51 -1.72
C MET A 1 10.24 -30.05 -2.15
N GLU A 2 9.60 -29.58 -3.23
CA GLU A 2 9.72 -28.18 -3.72
C GLU A 2 9.25 -27.09 -2.75
N GLU A 3 8.16 -27.28 -2.00
CA GLU A 3 7.64 -26.19 -1.14
C GLU A 3 8.59 -25.83 0.02
N GLY A 4 9.30 -26.83 0.57
CA GLY A 4 10.27 -26.59 1.64
C GLY A 4 11.50 -25.81 1.17
N GLU A 5 11.94 -26.05 -0.06
CA GLU A 5 13.06 -25.32 -0.67
C GLU A 5 12.66 -23.88 -1.05
N LYS A 6 11.42 -23.69 -1.54
CA LYS A 6 10.88 -22.36 -1.82
C LYS A 6 10.79 -21.51 -0.55
N LEU A 7 10.27 -22.07 0.55
CA LEU A 7 10.20 -21.38 1.84
C LEU A 7 11.59 -21.08 2.43
N GLN A 8 12.55 -21.99 2.25
CA GLN A 8 13.94 -21.76 2.69
C GLN A 8 14.56 -20.58 1.94
N LYS A 9 14.36 -20.52 0.61
CA LYS A 9 14.85 -19.41 -0.21
C LYS A 9 14.23 -18.07 0.21
N GLU A 10 12.92 -18.03 0.44
CA GLU A 10 12.24 -16.82 0.92
C GLU A 10 12.75 -16.36 2.30
N LEU A 11 13.02 -17.30 3.22
CA LEU A 11 13.61 -16.99 4.53
C LEU A 11 15.03 -16.41 4.43
N ASP A 12 15.83 -16.91 3.48
CA ASP A 12 17.19 -16.43 3.24
C ASP A 12 17.19 -15.04 2.59
N ASP A 13 16.29 -14.80 1.63
CA ASP A 13 16.09 -13.50 0.99
C ASP A 13 15.64 -12.43 1.99
N ILE A 14 14.69 -12.77 2.88
CA ILE A 14 14.24 -11.88 3.97
C ILE A 14 15.37 -11.65 4.98
N GLY A 15 16.15 -12.68 5.31
CA GLY A 15 17.32 -12.54 6.18
C GLY A 15 18.34 -11.54 5.62
N ALA A 16 18.64 -11.63 4.32
CA ALA A 16 19.50 -10.68 3.62
C ALA A 16 18.91 -9.27 3.58
N GLU A 17 17.59 -9.13 3.46
CA GLU A 17 16.93 -7.83 3.52
C GLU A 17 16.98 -7.21 4.92
N ILE A 18 16.77 -7.99 5.99
CA ILE A 18 16.92 -7.52 7.38
C ILE A 18 18.33 -6.96 7.61
N ALA A 19 19.37 -7.69 7.17
CA ALA A 19 20.75 -7.23 7.31
C ALA A 19 21.00 -5.91 6.57
N ARG A 20 20.49 -5.78 5.34
CA ARG A 20 20.58 -4.52 4.55
C ARG A 20 19.84 -3.37 5.23
N VAL A 21 18.62 -3.59 5.71
CA VAL A 21 17.81 -2.56 6.37
C VAL A 21 18.42 -2.15 7.71
N SER A 22 18.99 -3.07 8.47
CA SER A 22 19.71 -2.78 9.71
C SER A 22 20.93 -1.89 9.45
N ALA A 23 21.75 -2.20 8.44
CA ALA A 23 22.89 -1.37 8.06
C ALA A 23 22.46 0.04 7.57
N GLN A 24 21.32 0.12 6.88
CA GLN A 24 20.71 1.41 6.51
C GLN A 24 20.20 2.19 7.71
N ALA A 25 19.65 1.52 8.73
CA ALA A 25 19.24 2.15 9.99
C ALA A 25 20.41 2.78 10.75
N GLU A 26 21.57 2.12 10.74
CA GLU A 26 22.77 2.60 11.43
C GLU A 26 23.44 3.76 10.68
N SER A 27 23.49 3.67 9.35
CA SER A 27 24.11 4.70 8.49
C SER A 27 23.22 5.93 8.23
N ALA A 28 21.91 5.83 8.51
CA ALA A 28 20.97 6.94 8.41
C ALA A 28 21.41 8.13 9.27
N LYS A 29 21.53 9.31 8.64
CA LYS A 29 21.93 10.54 9.34
C LYS A 29 20.76 11.20 10.07
N ASP A 30 19.55 11.03 9.55
CA ASP A 30 18.34 11.65 10.08
C ASP A 30 17.60 10.71 11.04
N ALA A 31 17.04 11.27 12.11
CA ALA A 31 16.31 10.50 13.13
C ALA A 31 15.02 9.86 12.58
N GLU A 32 14.43 10.41 11.52
CA GLU A 32 13.27 9.86 10.82
C GLU A 32 13.66 8.68 9.92
N ASP A 33 14.79 8.77 9.21
CA ASP A 33 15.36 7.63 8.48
C ASP A 33 15.64 6.46 9.43
N LYS A 34 16.26 6.75 10.58
CA LYS A 34 16.50 5.73 11.62
C LYS A 34 15.22 5.10 12.14
N ARG A 35 14.12 5.86 12.27
CA ARG A 35 12.83 5.31 12.70
C ARG A 35 12.21 4.45 11.62
N TYR A 36 12.19 4.94 10.38
CA TYR A 36 11.70 4.23 9.21
C TYR A 36 12.40 2.87 9.03
N PHE A 37 13.73 2.84 9.07
CA PHE A 37 14.47 1.59 8.90
C PHE A 37 14.27 0.64 10.08
N ARG A 38 14.15 1.14 11.32
CA ARG A 38 13.84 0.30 12.49
C ARG A 38 12.45 -0.31 12.42
N GLU A 39 11.44 0.45 11.98
CA GLU A 39 10.08 -0.06 11.79
C GLU A 39 10.02 -1.08 10.66
N LYS A 40 10.73 -0.82 9.56
CA LYS A 40 10.89 -1.77 8.45
C LYS A 40 11.58 -3.06 8.92
N GLU A 41 12.64 -2.96 9.71
CA GLU A 41 13.35 -4.11 10.28
C GLU A 41 12.44 -4.95 11.18
N LEU A 42 11.68 -4.29 12.08
CA LEU A 42 10.73 -4.96 12.96
C LEU A 42 9.70 -5.77 12.17
N MET A 43 9.18 -5.20 11.09
CA MET A 43 8.17 -5.85 10.26
C MET A 43 8.76 -6.99 9.43
N LEU A 44 9.95 -6.84 8.85
CA LEU A 44 10.66 -7.96 8.20
C LEU A 44 10.94 -9.10 9.19
N ARG A 45 11.26 -8.79 10.46
CA ARG A 45 11.39 -9.80 11.51
C ARG A 45 10.06 -10.49 11.81
N LYS A 46 8.94 -9.77 11.83
CA LYS A 46 7.59 -10.35 11.95
C LYS A 46 7.24 -11.24 10.75
N GLU A 47 7.54 -10.81 9.52
CA GLU A 47 7.32 -11.61 8.30
C GLU A 47 8.16 -12.89 8.32
N ARG A 48 9.45 -12.78 8.70
CA ARG A 48 10.32 -13.94 8.90
C ARG A 48 9.77 -14.90 9.96
N LEU A 49 9.23 -14.37 11.06
CA LEU A 49 8.62 -15.18 12.12
C LEU A 49 7.39 -15.93 11.60
N MET A 50 6.49 -15.26 10.88
CA MET A 50 5.31 -15.91 10.28
C MET A 50 5.70 -17.03 9.30
N LEU A 51 6.74 -16.83 8.48
CA LEU A 51 7.24 -17.87 7.57
C LEU A 51 7.90 -19.04 8.31
N LEU A 52 8.59 -18.78 9.43
CA LEU A 52 9.12 -19.83 10.30
C LEU A 52 8.01 -20.65 10.95
N GLU A 53 6.93 -20.00 11.42
CA GLU A 53 5.75 -20.67 11.97
C GLU A 53 5.04 -21.52 10.91
N ALA A 54 4.85 -20.98 9.70
CA ALA A 54 4.26 -21.71 8.57
C ALA A 54 5.12 -22.94 8.19
N ARG A 55 6.45 -22.79 8.19
CA ARG A 55 7.38 -23.90 7.95
C ARG A 55 7.32 -24.95 9.08
N ALA A 56 7.20 -24.53 10.34
CA ALA A 56 7.08 -25.44 11.47
C ALA A 56 5.76 -26.22 11.43
N ALA A 57 4.67 -25.58 11.02
CA ALA A 57 3.38 -26.24 10.78
C ALA A 57 3.48 -27.27 9.64
N ALA A 58 4.15 -26.93 8.54
CA ALA A 58 4.43 -27.87 7.44
C ALA A 58 5.39 -29.01 7.83
N ALA A 59 6.25 -28.81 8.83
CA ALA A 59 7.20 -29.80 9.34
C ALA A 59 6.60 -30.75 10.41
N GLY A 60 5.32 -30.58 10.79
CA GLY A 60 4.55 -31.64 11.43
C GLY A 60 4.87 -31.94 12.91
N LEU A 61 5.06 -30.93 13.75
CA LEU A 61 5.05 -31.11 15.21
C LEU A 61 3.76 -30.54 15.83
N GLY A 62 2.68 -31.35 15.83
CA GLY A 62 1.58 -31.19 16.80
C GLY A 62 0.13 -31.45 16.36
N VAL A 63 -0.28 -32.72 16.42
CA VAL A 63 -1.62 -33.26 16.77
C VAL A 63 -2.83 -32.99 15.85
N GLY A 64 -3.31 -34.06 15.20
CA GLY A 64 -4.76 -34.33 15.09
C GLY A 64 -5.43 -34.33 13.71
N SER A 65 -5.44 -35.51 13.07
CA SER A 65 -6.53 -36.11 12.29
C SER A 65 -6.94 -35.57 10.88
N ALA A 66 -6.64 -36.44 9.91
CA ALA A 66 -7.47 -36.95 8.81
C ALA A 66 -7.85 -36.08 7.58
N ALA A 67 -7.14 -36.42 6.50
CA ALA A 67 -7.64 -36.90 5.19
C ALA A 67 -8.35 -35.93 4.23
N GLY A 68 -7.79 -35.84 3.02
CA GLY A 68 -8.49 -35.38 1.81
C GLY A 68 -7.54 -34.97 0.68
N ALA A 69 -7.06 -35.94 -0.09
CA ALA A 69 -6.22 -35.73 -1.27
C ALA A 69 -7.01 -35.12 -2.46
N ALA A 70 -6.37 -34.27 -3.28
CA ALA A 70 -6.13 -34.51 -4.71
C ALA A 70 -5.86 -33.22 -5.51
N ALA A 71 -5.07 -33.40 -6.58
CA ALA A 71 -4.84 -32.55 -7.75
C ALA A 71 -3.81 -31.41 -7.61
N GLY A 72 -2.57 -31.71 -8.00
CA GLY A 72 -1.49 -30.73 -8.17
C GLY A 72 -1.61 -29.92 -9.46
N PRO A 73 -0.97 -28.74 -9.56
CA PRO A 73 -0.87 -27.99 -10.80
C PRO A 73 0.51 -28.15 -11.46
N GLY A 74 0.50 -28.31 -12.78
CA GLY A 74 1.70 -28.30 -13.63
C GLY A 74 2.34 -26.91 -13.76
N PRO A 75 3.53 -26.82 -14.38
CA PRO A 75 4.33 -25.61 -14.40
C PRO A 75 3.90 -24.66 -15.53
N GLY A 76 3.72 -23.38 -15.22
CA GLY A 76 3.65 -22.32 -16.22
C GLY A 76 2.38 -21.47 -16.23
N SER A 77 2.16 -20.70 -15.16
CA SER A 77 1.50 -19.38 -15.16
C SER A 77 1.49 -18.92 -13.70
N THR A 78 2.21 -17.87 -13.33
CA THR A 78 2.01 -17.27 -12.01
C THR A 78 0.70 -16.49 -12.06
N ALA A 79 -0.40 -17.22 -11.96
CA ALA A 79 -1.74 -16.67 -11.81
C ALA A 79 -1.76 -15.81 -10.55
N ALA A 80 -2.34 -14.62 -10.64
CA ALA A 80 -2.55 -13.79 -9.47
C ALA A 80 -3.48 -14.54 -8.50
N ASP A 81 -2.99 -14.85 -7.31
CA ASP A 81 -3.75 -15.60 -6.32
C ASP A 81 -4.77 -14.69 -5.63
N VAL A 82 -5.97 -15.19 -5.36
CA VAL A 82 -6.97 -14.43 -4.59
C VAL A 82 -6.44 -14.23 -3.17
N HIS A 83 -6.33 -12.98 -2.73
CA HIS A 83 -5.82 -12.64 -1.41
C HIS A 83 -6.97 -12.57 -0.39
N PRO A 84 -7.10 -13.55 0.53
CA PRO A 84 -8.30 -13.70 1.36
C PRO A 84 -8.50 -12.53 2.33
N ILE A 85 -7.44 -12.03 2.97
CA ILE A 85 -7.52 -10.93 3.94
C ILE A 85 -7.97 -9.63 3.24
N ALA A 86 -7.37 -9.32 2.08
CA ALA A 86 -7.67 -8.10 1.36
C ALA A 86 -9.07 -8.17 0.72
N SER A 87 -9.46 -9.34 0.20
CA SER A 87 -10.81 -9.58 -0.30
C SER A 87 -11.86 -9.43 0.81
N SER A 88 -11.59 -9.97 2.00
CA SER A 88 -12.48 -9.81 3.16
C SER A 88 -12.62 -8.34 3.58
N MET A 89 -11.50 -7.60 3.65
CA MET A 89 -11.49 -6.17 3.92
C MET A 89 -12.33 -5.39 2.90
N VAL A 90 -12.11 -5.59 1.60
CA VAL A 90 -12.86 -4.89 0.56
C VAL A 90 -14.33 -5.27 0.56
N ALA A 91 -14.66 -6.54 0.78
CA ALA A 91 -16.05 -6.99 0.92
C ALA A 91 -16.75 -6.32 2.11
N ALA A 92 -16.05 -6.11 3.23
CA ALA A 92 -16.59 -5.35 4.36
C ALA A 92 -16.83 -3.88 3.99
N LEU A 93 -15.88 -3.22 3.33
CA LEU A 93 -16.03 -1.83 2.85
C LEU A 93 -17.22 -1.69 1.89
N LEU A 94 -17.43 -2.65 0.98
CA LEU A 94 -18.56 -2.67 0.05
C LEU A 94 -19.91 -2.81 0.77
N ARG A 95 -19.98 -3.56 1.87
CA ARG A 95 -21.21 -3.75 2.66
C ARG A 95 -21.56 -2.55 3.54
N MET A 96 -20.63 -1.61 3.76
CA MET A 96 -20.93 -0.43 4.57
C MET A 96 -22.07 0.39 3.96
N PRO A 97 -23.09 0.81 4.72
CA PRO A 97 -24.23 1.54 4.17
C PRO A 97 -23.85 2.96 3.71
N ALA A 98 -22.91 3.59 4.41
CA ALA A 98 -22.40 4.92 4.11
C ALA A 98 -20.91 5.01 4.38
N VAL A 99 -20.25 5.98 3.75
CA VAL A 99 -18.87 6.34 4.07
C VAL A 99 -18.88 7.16 5.36
N PRO A 100 -18.09 6.82 6.39
CA PRO A 100 -18.02 7.62 7.61
C PRO A 100 -17.48 9.02 7.33
N GLY A 101 -18.07 10.02 7.99
CA GLY A 101 -17.66 11.43 7.91
C GLY A 101 -16.43 11.75 8.76
N PRO A 102 -15.90 12.98 8.67
CA PRO A 102 -14.89 13.47 9.60
C PRO A 102 -15.27 13.27 11.06
N GLY A 103 -14.31 12.84 11.87
CA GLY A 103 -14.50 12.58 13.30
C GLY A 103 -15.11 11.21 13.61
N GLU A 104 -15.58 10.48 12.61
CA GLU A 104 -16.19 9.16 12.80
C GLU A 104 -15.17 8.02 12.68
N LEU A 105 -15.54 6.85 13.20
CA LEU A 105 -14.75 5.63 13.11
C LEU A 105 -15.26 4.74 11.97
N LEU A 106 -14.35 4.36 11.08
CA LEU A 106 -14.55 3.30 10.10
C LEU A 106 -14.17 1.96 10.74
N SER A 107 -15.17 1.10 10.95
CA SER A 107 -14.99 -0.26 11.44
C SER A 107 -15.39 -1.29 10.38
N LEU A 108 -14.58 -2.34 10.21
CA LEU A 108 -14.83 -3.40 9.22
C LEU A 108 -15.80 -4.49 9.70
N GLY A 109 -16.25 -4.41 10.95
CA GLY A 109 -17.05 -5.43 11.61
C GLY A 109 -16.21 -6.50 12.30
N PRO A 110 -16.87 -7.48 12.95
CA PRO A 110 -16.18 -8.54 13.67
C PRO A 110 -15.42 -9.45 12.70
N ASN A 111 -14.22 -9.88 13.11
CA ASN A 111 -13.36 -10.84 12.38
C ASN A 111 -12.83 -10.35 11.02
N VAL A 112 -12.91 -9.05 10.72
CA VAL A 112 -12.28 -8.44 9.54
C VAL A 112 -11.22 -7.46 10.00
N VAL A 113 -10.02 -7.61 9.44
CA VAL A 113 -8.85 -6.80 9.81
C VAL A 113 -8.43 -5.88 8.68
N PHE A 114 -7.79 -4.77 9.01
CA PHE A 114 -7.13 -3.93 8.01
C PHE A 114 -5.88 -4.65 7.50
N GLN A 115 -5.79 -4.80 6.18
CA GLN A 115 -4.76 -5.60 5.51
C GLN A 115 -3.33 -5.33 6.01
N PHE A 116 -2.95 -4.07 6.16
CA PHE A 116 -1.59 -3.68 6.60
C PHE A 116 -1.50 -3.30 8.08
N GLN A 117 -2.63 -3.32 8.80
CA GLN A 117 -2.75 -2.86 10.17
C GLN A 117 -3.68 -3.80 10.97
N PRO A 118 -3.33 -5.09 11.08
CA PRO A 118 -4.24 -6.11 11.64
C PRO A 118 -4.52 -5.92 13.14
N ASP A 119 -3.65 -5.19 13.84
CA ASP A 119 -3.74 -4.95 15.28
C ASP A 119 -4.84 -3.93 15.66
N PHE A 120 -5.45 -3.27 14.68
CA PHE A 120 -6.45 -2.22 14.90
C PHE A 120 -7.84 -2.65 14.43
N SER A 121 -8.85 -2.32 15.23
CA SER A 121 -10.26 -2.66 14.97
C SER A 121 -11.05 -1.56 14.25
N ALA A 122 -10.52 -0.32 14.22
CA ALA A 122 -11.13 0.81 13.57
C ALA A 122 -10.10 1.83 13.06
N LEU A 123 -10.48 2.55 12.00
CA LEU A 123 -9.77 3.69 11.43
C LEU A 123 -10.52 4.97 11.80
N TYR A 124 -9.83 5.98 12.32
CA TYR A 124 -10.40 7.31 12.57
C TYR A 124 -10.37 8.17 11.30
N VAL A 125 -11.53 8.61 10.83
CA VAL A 125 -11.65 9.46 9.63
C VAL A 125 -11.30 10.89 9.99
N ARG A 126 -10.15 11.36 9.49
CA ARG A 126 -9.67 12.71 9.75
C ARG A 126 -10.42 13.76 8.94
N GLU A 127 -10.43 14.99 9.44
CA GLU A 127 -11.02 16.16 8.76
C GLU A 127 -10.42 16.39 7.36
N CYS A 128 -9.14 16.10 7.19
CA CYS A 128 -8.48 16.26 5.89
C CYS A 128 -8.84 15.15 4.87
N TYR A 129 -9.35 13.99 5.30
CA TYR A 129 -9.55 12.84 4.41
C TYR A 129 -10.58 13.09 3.31
N PRO A 130 -11.81 13.58 3.58
CA PRO A 130 -12.75 13.91 2.51
C PRO A 130 -12.20 14.97 1.55
N ARG A 131 -11.60 16.04 2.07
CA ARG A 131 -11.08 17.14 1.25
C ARG A 131 -9.95 16.68 0.33
N LEU A 132 -9.08 15.81 0.84
CA LEU A 132 -8.00 15.22 0.06
C LEU A 132 -8.55 14.30 -1.03
N PHE A 133 -9.56 13.47 -0.71
CA PHE A 133 -10.23 12.66 -1.73
C PHE A 133 -10.86 13.52 -2.82
N ASP A 134 -11.59 14.56 -2.44
CA ASP A 134 -12.27 15.45 -3.39
C ASP A 134 -11.27 16.11 -4.33
N ALA A 135 -10.12 16.56 -3.81
CA ALA A 135 -9.03 17.10 -4.63
C ALA A 135 -8.41 16.07 -5.61
N LEU A 136 -8.40 14.77 -5.27
CA LEU A 136 -7.90 13.70 -6.14
C LEU A 136 -8.88 13.33 -7.26
N VAL A 137 -10.17 13.64 -7.12
CA VAL A 137 -11.22 13.26 -8.08
C VAL A 137 -11.87 14.43 -8.81
N CYS A 138 -11.69 15.67 -8.34
CA CYS A 138 -12.33 16.87 -8.88
C CYS A 138 -12.05 17.07 -10.36
N ASP A 139 -10.80 16.86 -10.78
CA ASP A 139 -10.39 17.10 -12.15
C ASP A 139 -10.12 15.79 -12.91
N GLU A 140 -10.43 15.77 -14.21
CA GLU A 140 -10.04 14.68 -15.13
C GLU A 140 -8.52 14.59 -15.29
N LYS A 141 -7.84 15.74 -15.18
CA LYS A 141 -6.38 15.88 -15.21
C LYS A 141 -5.94 16.84 -14.11
N PRO A 142 -4.78 16.62 -13.49
CA PRO A 142 -3.77 15.59 -13.78
C PRO A 142 -4.22 14.17 -13.39
N THR A 143 -3.56 13.15 -13.93
CA THR A 143 -3.80 11.76 -13.52
C THR A 143 -2.74 11.25 -12.53
N LYS A 144 -1.74 12.07 -12.17
CA LYS A 144 -0.62 11.67 -11.31
C LYS A 144 -0.48 12.66 -10.15
N TYR A 145 -0.67 12.15 -8.94
CA TYR A 145 -0.67 12.93 -7.72
C TYR A 145 0.40 12.42 -6.76
N ILE A 146 1.09 13.33 -6.09
CA ILE A 146 1.93 13.03 -4.93
C ILE A 146 1.26 13.65 -3.70
N VAL A 147 0.83 12.79 -2.80
CA VAL A 147 0.35 13.17 -1.47
C VAL A 147 1.53 13.05 -0.51
N THR A 148 2.00 14.19 -0.02
CA THR A 148 3.02 14.23 1.03
C THR A 148 2.42 14.62 2.37
N GLY A 149 3.10 14.23 3.44
CA GLY A 149 2.75 14.62 4.79
C GLY A 149 3.79 14.10 5.77
N THR A 150 3.82 14.66 6.97
CA THR A 150 4.79 14.24 7.99
C THR A 150 4.68 12.73 8.26
N PRO A 151 5.80 12.03 8.54
CA PRO A 151 5.75 10.65 8.99
C PRO A 151 4.76 10.48 10.15
N GLY A 152 3.99 9.40 10.17
CA GLY A 152 2.98 9.15 11.22
C GLY A 152 1.67 9.94 11.10
N VAL A 153 1.50 10.81 10.09
CA VAL A 153 0.26 11.57 9.90
C VAL A 153 -0.94 10.71 9.43
N GLY A 154 -0.72 9.42 9.15
CA GLY A 154 -1.77 8.50 8.71
C GLY A 154 -1.93 8.40 7.20
N LYS A 155 -0.83 8.44 6.43
CA LYS A 155 -0.82 8.18 4.98
C LYS A 155 -1.33 6.77 4.64
N SER A 156 -0.78 5.75 5.29
CA SER A 156 -1.21 4.35 5.09
C SER A 156 -2.68 4.13 5.43
N TRP A 157 -3.20 4.81 6.46
CA TRP A 157 -4.63 4.81 6.78
C TRP A 157 -5.47 5.48 5.69
N PHE A 158 -4.98 6.58 5.13
CA PHE A 158 -5.65 7.25 4.02
C PHE A 158 -5.79 6.35 2.79
N VAL A 159 -4.89 5.39 2.54
CA VAL A 159 -5.05 4.40 1.46
C VAL A 159 -6.34 3.60 1.60
N THR A 160 -6.62 3.06 2.79
CA THR A 160 -7.87 2.31 3.04
C THR A 160 -9.09 3.20 2.85
N TYR A 161 -9.04 4.43 3.35
CA TYR A 161 -10.13 5.41 3.18
C TYR A 161 -10.34 5.77 1.69
N LEU A 162 -9.26 5.95 0.94
CA LEU A 162 -9.29 6.22 -0.50
C LEU A 162 -9.94 5.04 -1.25
N ILE A 163 -9.54 3.79 -0.94
CA ILE A 163 -10.17 2.59 -1.50
C ILE A 163 -11.67 2.57 -1.20
N LEU A 164 -12.10 2.78 0.06
CA LEU A 164 -13.52 2.85 0.43
C LEU A 164 -14.27 3.88 -0.43
N ARG A 165 -13.74 5.11 -0.51
CA ARG A 165 -14.39 6.20 -1.27
C ARG A 165 -14.49 5.87 -2.76
N LEU A 166 -13.47 5.23 -3.35
CA LEU A 166 -13.48 4.80 -4.75
C LEU A 166 -14.55 3.72 -5.01
N LEU A 167 -14.67 2.75 -4.10
CA LEU A 167 -15.68 1.69 -4.17
C LEU A 167 -17.11 2.23 -4.06
N LYS A 168 -17.32 3.34 -3.34
CA LYS A 168 -18.62 3.96 -3.11
C LYS A 168 -19.01 5.03 -4.14
N ARG A 169 -18.22 5.24 -5.18
CA ARG A 169 -18.59 6.16 -6.28
C ARG A 169 -19.76 5.61 -7.08
N SER A 170 -20.57 6.49 -7.65
CA SER A 170 -21.64 6.13 -8.60
C SER A 170 -21.10 5.40 -9.84
N SER A 171 -19.86 5.70 -10.23
CA SER A 171 -19.10 4.97 -11.24
C SER A 171 -17.78 4.53 -10.60
N PRO A 172 -17.74 3.34 -9.98
CA PRO A 172 -16.53 2.80 -9.38
C PRO A 172 -15.52 2.40 -10.47
N PRO A 173 -14.22 2.54 -10.23
CA PRO A 173 -13.21 2.12 -11.19
C PRO A 173 -13.25 0.60 -11.41
N PRO A 174 -12.97 0.11 -12.64
CA PRO A 174 -12.95 -1.31 -12.92
C PRO A 174 -11.85 -2.05 -12.13
N PHE A 175 -10.73 -1.35 -11.89
CA PHE A 175 -9.59 -1.87 -11.16
C PHE A 175 -9.05 -0.84 -10.18
N ILE A 176 -8.70 -1.30 -8.97
CA ILE A 176 -7.92 -0.52 -8.00
C ILE A 176 -6.68 -1.35 -7.66
N VAL A 177 -5.53 -0.89 -8.11
CA VAL A 177 -4.23 -1.50 -7.83
C VAL A 177 -3.56 -0.72 -6.71
N TRP A 178 -3.02 -1.40 -5.70
CA TRP A 178 -2.21 -0.74 -4.68
C TRP A 178 -0.95 -1.51 -4.32
N GLU A 179 0.06 -0.75 -3.94
CA GLU A 179 1.35 -1.22 -3.46
C GLU A 179 1.68 -0.58 -2.12
N HIS A 180 2.37 -1.34 -1.29
CA HIS A 180 2.81 -0.90 0.02
C HIS A 180 4.31 -1.12 0.16
N PHE A 181 5.05 -0.11 0.62
CA PHE A 181 6.52 -0.13 0.69
C PHE A 181 7.09 -1.28 1.52
N MET A 182 6.29 -1.83 2.43
CA MET A 182 6.63 -3.00 3.24
C MET A 182 6.64 -4.31 2.46
N HIS A 183 5.90 -4.41 1.35
CA HIS A 183 5.80 -5.62 0.55
C HIS A 183 6.31 -5.33 -0.86
N ARG A 184 7.62 -5.13 -0.98
CA ARG A 184 8.26 -4.75 -2.24
C ARG A 184 8.00 -5.78 -3.33
N GLY A 185 7.61 -5.29 -4.51
CA GLY A 185 7.35 -6.13 -5.68
C GLY A 185 6.02 -6.91 -5.61
N LYS A 186 5.22 -6.73 -4.55
CA LYS A 186 3.86 -7.25 -4.46
C LYS A 186 2.87 -6.10 -4.61
N ALA A 187 1.88 -6.33 -5.45
CA ALA A 187 0.75 -5.44 -5.63
C ALA A 187 -0.55 -6.22 -5.41
N TRP A 188 -1.59 -5.51 -4.98
CA TRP A 188 -2.94 -6.03 -4.85
C TRP A 188 -3.83 -5.32 -5.84
N CYS A 189 -4.69 -6.07 -6.50
CA CYS A 189 -5.64 -5.54 -7.47
C CYS A 189 -7.04 -5.96 -7.06
N TYR A 190 -7.88 -4.99 -6.71
CA TYR A 190 -9.31 -5.18 -6.63
C TYR A 190 -9.91 -5.18 -8.04
N VAL A 191 -10.66 -6.23 -8.36
CA VAL A 191 -11.38 -6.39 -9.63
C VAL A 191 -12.86 -6.15 -9.38
N HIS A 192 -13.42 -5.07 -9.94
CA HIS A 192 -14.80 -4.68 -9.66
C HIS A 192 -15.81 -5.74 -10.09
N GLU A 193 -15.58 -6.39 -11.23
CA GLU A 193 -16.48 -7.41 -11.80
C GLU A 193 -16.67 -8.62 -10.87
N THR A 194 -15.59 -9.08 -10.23
CA THR A 194 -15.63 -10.25 -9.34
C THR A 194 -15.82 -9.88 -7.88
N GLY A 195 -15.56 -8.62 -7.51
CA GLY A 195 -15.54 -8.17 -6.12
C GLY A 195 -14.38 -8.72 -5.29
N GLN A 196 -13.38 -9.33 -5.95
CA GLN A 196 -12.24 -9.97 -5.29
C GLN A 196 -10.97 -9.12 -5.38
N VAL A 197 -10.04 -9.40 -4.47
CA VAL A 197 -8.69 -8.86 -4.52
C VAL A 197 -7.72 -9.97 -4.88
N VAL A 198 -6.97 -9.78 -5.95
CA VAL A 198 -5.87 -10.67 -6.34
C VAL A 198 -4.53 -10.04 -5.94
N VAL A 199 -3.56 -10.87 -5.58
CA VAL A 199 -2.18 -10.46 -5.28
C VAL A 199 -1.24 -11.02 -6.32
N GLY A 200 -0.23 -10.25 -6.69
CA GLY A 200 0.76 -10.67 -7.66
C GLY A 200 1.93 -9.70 -7.73
N GLN A 201 2.81 -9.92 -8.69
CA GLN A 201 3.82 -8.93 -9.02
C GLN A 201 3.16 -7.75 -9.75
N LEU A 202 3.74 -6.56 -9.63
CA LEU A 202 3.22 -5.38 -10.31
C LEU A 202 3.19 -5.56 -11.84
N SER A 203 4.17 -6.26 -12.40
CA SER A 203 4.23 -6.65 -13.83
C SER A 203 3.03 -7.47 -14.27
N SER A 204 2.46 -8.30 -13.39
CA SER A 204 1.25 -9.08 -13.67
C SER A 204 0.01 -8.20 -13.87
N PHE A 205 0.04 -6.94 -13.42
CA PHE A 205 -1.05 -5.98 -13.58
C PHE A 205 -0.76 -4.90 -14.63
N GLU A 206 0.32 -5.01 -15.39
CA GLU A 206 0.77 -3.98 -16.33
C GLU A 206 -0.33 -3.59 -17.33
N GLN A 207 -1.03 -4.58 -17.91
CA GLN A 207 -2.14 -4.32 -18.83
C GLN A 207 -3.29 -3.53 -18.17
N LEU A 208 -3.56 -3.78 -16.89
CA LEU A 208 -4.59 -3.06 -16.11
C LEU A 208 -4.15 -1.61 -15.85
N LEU A 209 -2.85 -1.37 -15.67
CA LEU A 209 -2.28 -0.04 -15.46
C LEU A 209 -2.24 0.83 -16.73
N TYR A 210 -2.38 0.22 -17.92
CA TYR A 210 -2.60 0.96 -19.17
C TYR A 210 -4.07 1.37 -19.38
N ASN A 211 -5.00 0.94 -18.54
CA ASN A 211 -6.37 1.46 -18.57
C ASN A 211 -6.46 2.78 -17.78
N PRO A 212 -6.84 3.92 -18.41
CA PRO A 212 -6.94 5.21 -17.72
C PRO A 212 -8.03 5.28 -16.65
N ALA A 213 -9.00 4.35 -16.66
CA ALA A 213 -10.02 4.24 -15.62
C ALA A 213 -9.51 3.52 -14.35
N THR A 214 -8.35 2.85 -14.42
CA THR A 214 -7.73 2.17 -13.27
C THR A 214 -7.15 3.19 -12.30
N TRP A 215 -7.30 2.92 -11.01
CA TRP A 215 -6.60 3.64 -9.95
C TRP A 215 -5.39 2.85 -9.49
N TYR A 216 -4.26 3.53 -9.35
CA TYR A 216 -3.00 2.96 -8.87
C TYR A 216 -2.51 3.75 -7.66
N ILE A 217 -2.55 3.13 -6.49
CA ILE A 217 -2.27 3.78 -5.20
C ILE A 217 -0.96 3.22 -4.65
N VAL A 218 0.02 4.07 -4.41
CA VAL A 218 1.35 3.66 -4.01
C VAL A 218 1.67 4.24 -2.65
N ASP A 219 1.83 3.42 -1.63
CA ASP A 219 2.19 3.85 -0.28
C ASP A 219 3.68 3.65 -0.02
N GLY A 220 4.45 4.73 -0.07
CA GLY A 220 5.88 4.78 0.26
C GLY A 220 6.82 4.04 -0.70
N ALA A 221 6.29 3.37 -1.72
CA ALA A 221 7.08 2.67 -2.74
C ALA A 221 7.35 3.58 -3.97
N PRO A 222 8.42 3.34 -4.74
CA PRO A 222 8.62 4.01 -6.03
C PRO A 222 7.52 3.61 -7.02
N PRO A 223 6.74 4.56 -7.58
CA PRO A 223 5.67 4.23 -8.51
C PRO A 223 6.23 3.91 -9.91
N LEU A 224 5.45 3.19 -10.72
CA LEU A 224 5.67 3.16 -12.17
C LEU A 224 5.26 4.49 -12.80
N PHE A 225 6.14 5.05 -13.64
CA PHE A 225 5.89 6.35 -14.27
C PHE A 225 5.32 6.26 -15.69
N ASN A 226 5.49 5.13 -16.38
CA ASN A 226 5.09 4.92 -17.78
C ASN A 226 3.74 4.19 -17.91
N ILE A 227 2.73 4.64 -17.17
CA ILE A 227 1.39 4.06 -17.13
C ILE A 227 0.31 5.14 -17.36
N LEU A 228 -0.88 4.70 -17.76
CA LEU A 228 -2.03 5.57 -18.05
C LEU A 228 -3.02 5.67 -16.89
N ALA A 229 -2.99 4.71 -15.96
CA ALA A 229 -3.80 4.69 -14.76
C ALA A 229 -3.63 5.96 -13.91
N ARG A 230 -4.72 6.34 -13.24
CA ARG A 230 -4.69 7.45 -12.29
C ARG A 230 -3.87 7.04 -11.07
N THR A 231 -2.71 7.67 -10.89
CA THR A 231 -1.70 7.30 -9.90
C THR A 231 -1.71 8.26 -8.71
N VAL A 232 -1.75 7.71 -7.50
CA VAL A 232 -1.61 8.46 -6.25
C VAL A 232 -0.44 7.90 -5.47
N LEU A 233 0.67 8.63 -5.40
CA LEU A 233 1.82 8.30 -4.56
C LEU A 233 1.66 8.98 -3.20
N LEU A 234 1.53 8.19 -2.14
CA LEU A 234 1.62 8.67 -0.77
C LEU A 234 3.06 8.48 -0.29
N THR A 235 3.72 9.56 0.11
CA THR A 235 5.10 9.47 0.61
C THR A 235 5.38 10.52 1.67
N SER A 236 6.40 10.29 2.48
CA SER A 236 6.91 11.35 3.36
C SER A 236 7.73 12.34 2.52
N PRO A 237 7.81 13.62 2.89
CA PRO A 237 8.54 14.64 2.15
C PRO A 237 10.07 14.42 2.27
N LYS A 238 10.60 13.41 1.59
CA LYS A 238 12.05 13.21 1.42
C LYS A 238 12.44 13.55 0.00
N ARG A 239 13.47 14.41 -0.14
CA ARG A 239 14.00 14.95 -1.40
C ARG A 239 14.44 13.89 -2.42
N GLU A 240 14.72 12.66 -1.99
CA GLU A 240 15.25 11.61 -2.85
C GLU A 240 14.18 10.90 -3.68
N THR A 241 12.94 10.78 -3.16
CA THR A 241 11.81 10.22 -3.92
C THR A 241 11.42 11.10 -5.12
N PHE A 242 11.66 12.41 -5.02
CA PHE A 242 11.43 13.38 -6.10
C PHE A 242 12.42 13.25 -7.27
N LYS A 243 13.66 12.78 -7.01
CA LYS A 243 14.73 12.77 -8.02
C LYS A 243 14.64 11.62 -9.02
N MET A 244 13.90 10.56 -8.70
CA MET A 244 13.84 9.38 -9.56
C MET A 244 12.81 9.48 -10.69
N GLY A 245 11.93 10.49 -10.67
CA GLY A 245 10.86 10.70 -11.66
C GLY A 245 10.94 11.99 -12.48
N ALA A 246 11.90 12.88 -12.22
CA ALA A 246 12.03 14.13 -12.96
C ALA A 246 13.50 14.48 -13.21
N GLY A 247 13.91 14.43 -14.48
CA GLY A 247 15.00 15.29 -14.93
C GLY A 247 14.61 16.75 -14.70
N CYS A 248 15.50 17.49 -14.03
CA CYS A 248 15.53 18.95 -13.90
C CYS A 248 14.66 19.67 -12.82
N ALA A 249 15.38 20.55 -12.12
CA ALA A 249 15.01 21.82 -11.47
C ALA A 249 14.04 21.82 -10.27
N SER A 250 14.63 21.92 -9.07
CA SER A 250 13.98 22.45 -7.88
C SER A 250 13.94 23.99 -7.91
N LEU A 251 12.75 24.57 -7.79
CA LEU A 251 12.56 25.94 -7.31
C LEU A 251 12.09 25.87 -5.86
N GLY A 252 12.93 26.37 -4.94
CA GLY A 252 12.67 26.34 -3.52
C GLY A 252 11.82 27.51 -3.01
N ARG A 253 11.08 27.24 -1.92
CA ARG A 253 10.75 28.06 -0.72
C ARG A 253 9.38 27.59 -0.20
N GLY A 254 9.10 27.48 1.10
CA GLY A 254 9.81 27.95 2.28
C GLY A 254 9.47 27.15 3.54
N ARG A 255 10.09 27.56 4.64
CA ARG A 255 9.93 27.05 6.01
C ARG A 255 8.50 27.26 6.50
N CYS A 256 8.03 26.41 7.41
CA CYS A 256 7.36 26.87 8.61
C CYS A 256 7.52 25.87 9.77
N SER A 257 7.78 26.46 10.93
CA SER A 257 8.08 25.88 12.22
C SER A 257 6.85 25.43 13.00
N ALA A 258 7.09 24.49 13.91
CA ALA A 258 6.32 24.20 15.13
C ALA A 258 4.85 23.74 14.97
N GLY A 259 4.63 22.44 15.23
CA GLY A 259 3.47 21.95 15.97
C GLY A 259 2.14 21.71 15.24
N ARG A 260 2.11 21.52 13.91
CA ARG A 260 0.86 21.28 13.15
C ARG A 260 0.97 20.10 12.19
N CYS A 261 -0.05 19.24 12.13
CA CYS A 261 -0.13 18.11 11.21
C CYS A 261 -0.34 18.64 9.78
N GLY A 262 0.73 18.69 8.99
CA GLY A 262 0.70 19.22 7.62
C GLY A 262 0.64 18.12 6.57
N TRP A 263 -0.39 18.14 5.73
CA TRP A 263 -0.45 17.42 4.46
C TRP A 263 -0.23 18.40 3.31
N THR A 264 0.51 17.97 2.29
CA THR A 264 0.72 18.75 1.08
C THR A 264 0.41 17.87 -0.12
N LEU A 265 -0.57 18.27 -0.93
CA LEU A 265 -0.90 17.64 -2.20
C LEU A 265 -0.13 18.35 -3.32
N GLU A 266 0.67 17.59 -4.04
CA GLU A 266 1.41 18.03 -5.19
C GLU A 266 0.95 17.28 -6.44
N VAL A 267 0.94 18.00 -7.55
CA VAL A 267 0.62 17.46 -8.86
C VAL A 267 1.90 17.32 -9.66
N VAL A 268 2.06 16.14 -10.27
CA VAL A 268 3.19 15.86 -11.15
C VAL A 268 2.72 15.89 -12.60
N SER A 269 3.20 16.88 -13.33
CA SER A 269 3.14 16.90 -14.80
C SER A 269 4.50 16.45 -15.35
N GLN A 270 4.54 15.94 -16.58
CA GLN A 270 5.77 15.47 -17.27
C GLN A 270 6.91 16.52 -17.31
N SER A 271 6.61 17.80 -17.02
CA SER A 271 7.54 18.92 -17.08
C SER A 271 7.63 19.78 -15.80
N SER A 272 6.84 19.50 -14.75
CA SER A 272 6.83 20.32 -13.54
C SER A 272 6.07 19.67 -12.38
N ILE A 273 6.55 19.84 -11.16
CA ILE A 273 5.81 19.54 -9.92
C ILE A 273 5.24 20.86 -9.39
N ARG A 274 3.93 20.89 -9.12
CA ARG A 274 3.25 22.05 -8.55
C ARG A 274 2.48 21.65 -7.31
N THR A 275 2.67 22.39 -6.22
CA THR A 275 1.82 22.27 -5.03
C THR A 275 0.44 22.81 -5.37
N VAL A 276 -0.60 21.98 -5.15
CA VAL A 276 -1.99 22.34 -5.45
C VAL A 276 -2.75 22.73 -4.20
N SER A 277 -2.45 22.08 -3.08
CA SER A 277 -3.08 22.42 -1.80
C SER A 277 -2.21 21.98 -0.62
N SER A 278 -2.26 22.78 0.44
CA SER A 278 -1.80 22.40 1.77
C SER A 278 -3.00 22.28 2.70
N PHE A 279 -3.04 21.19 3.47
CA PHE A 279 -4.06 20.95 4.47
C PHE A 279 -3.39 20.96 5.84
N THR A 280 -3.88 21.82 6.72
CA THR A 280 -3.47 21.90 8.13
C THR A 280 -4.66 21.58 9.01
N GLU A 281 -4.46 20.67 9.96
CA GLU A 281 -5.35 20.49 11.12
C GLU A 281 -4.96 21.47 12.24
#